data_AF-A0A484MZG1-F1
#
_entry.id   AF-A0A484MZG1-F1
#
_cell.length_a   1.000
_cell.length_b   1.000
_cell.length_c   1.000
_cell.angle_alpha   90.00
_cell.angle_beta   90.00
_cell.angle_gamma   90.00
#
_symmetry.space_group_name_H-M   'P 1'
#
loop_
_entity.id
_entity.type
_entity.pdbx_description
1 polymer ?
#
loop_
_entity_poly.entity_id
_entity_poly.type
_entity_poly.pdbx_seq_one_letter_code
_entity_poly.pdbx_strand_id
1 'polypeptide(L)'
;MATGLARSCVQSLLKVVNLLLGVAGIAMIMYSLWMFRVWEKHMPGRRPGPSPLPFFPPEDAPIPWFIYTILGLGITLCFITCSGHIAAETVNGCCLYIYMVFVFLLVVLEAAVTVDVFLNKNWEEDFPDDSTGNFDVIKKFVKEHFDLCKWIGLSVVAVQALSILLSMILKALGPHRETYYHSDDDYIPDRVPLLKNYVPQTSYVVGNPVHGPNGDTWNIRK
;
A
#
# COMPACT_ATOMS: atom_id res chain seq x y z
N MET A 1 -2.58 -1.17 -27.09
CA MET A 1 -3.96 -1.48 -26.67
C MET A 1 -4.02 -2.60 -25.62
N ALA A 2 -3.52 -3.81 -25.89
CA ALA A 2 -3.57 -4.94 -24.94
C ALA A 2 -2.86 -4.68 -23.59
N THR A 3 -1.68 -4.02 -23.61
CA THR A 3 -0.92 -3.66 -22.41
C THR A 3 -1.64 -2.64 -21.52
N GLY A 4 -2.32 -1.66 -22.12
CA GLY A 4 -3.12 -0.67 -21.41
C GLY A 4 -4.36 -1.28 -20.73
N LEU A 5 -5.07 -2.17 -21.45
CA LEU A 5 -6.21 -2.90 -20.88
C LEU A 5 -5.81 -3.82 -19.72
N ALA A 6 -4.71 -4.56 -19.88
CA ALA A 6 -4.17 -5.42 -18.83
C ALA A 6 -3.80 -4.62 -17.57
N ARG A 7 -3.18 -3.44 -17.73
CA ARG A 7 -2.86 -2.54 -16.62
C ARG A 7 -4.11 -2.06 -15.89
N SER A 8 -5.11 -1.56 -16.62
CA SER A 8 -6.36 -1.07 -16.02
C SER A 8 -7.08 -2.20 -15.26
N CYS A 9 -7.04 -3.42 -15.80
CA CYS A 9 -7.57 -4.61 -15.13
C CYS A 9 -6.83 -4.90 -13.82
N VAL A 10 -5.50 -4.99 -13.85
CA VAL A 10 -4.66 -5.24 -12.66
C VAL A 10 -4.85 -4.15 -11.61
N GLN A 11 -4.88 -2.88 -12.03
CA GLN A 11 -5.10 -1.74 -11.14
C GLN A 11 -6.49 -1.79 -10.50
N SER A 12 -7.54 -2.10 -11.27
CA SER A 12 -8.90 -2.25 -10.75
C SER A 12 -8.99 -3.40 -9.76
N LEU A 13 -8.40 -4.57 -10.08
CA LEU A 13 -8.41 -5.73 -9.19
C LEU A 13 -7.69 -5.43 -7.87
N LEU A 14 -6.52 -4.79 -7.92
CA LEU A 14 -5.78 -4.40 -6.73
C LEU A 14 -6.58 -3.41 -5.87
N LYS A 15 -7.28 -2.46 -6.48
CA LYS A 15 -8.19 -1.54 -5.75
C LYS A 15 -9.35 -2.29 -5.09
N VAL A 16 -9.97 -3.24 -5.79
CA VAL A 16 -11.10 -4.02 -5.25
C VAL A 16 -10.66 -4.87 -4.05
N VAL A 17 -9.52 -5.56 -4.16
CA VAL A 17 -8.99 -6.38 -3.05
C VAL A 17 -8.67 -5.49 -1.84
N ASN A 18 -8.00 -4.36 -2.03
CA ASN A 18 -7.70 -3.43 -0.93
C ASN A 18 -8.96 -2.79 -0.34
N LEU A 19 -9.98 -2.49 -1.15
CA LEU A 19 -11.26 -1.96 -0.70
C LEU A 19 -11.96 -2.95 0.24
N LEU A 20 -12.03 -4.23 -0.14
CA LEU A 20 -12.63 -5.28 0.69
C LEU A 20 -11.89 -5.41 2.03
N LEU A 21 -10.56 -5.36 2.00
CA LEU A 21 -9.73 -5.39 3.21
C LEU A 21 -9.95 -4.16 4.10
N GLY A 22 -10.15 -2.98 3.48
CA GLY A 22 -10.45 -1.74 4.19
C GLY A 22 -11.81 -1.76 4.88
N VAL A 23 -12.84 -2.28 4.20
CA VAL A 23 -14.17 -2.47 4.79
C VAL A 23 -14.09 -3.42 5.98
N ALA A 24 -13.33 -4.52 5.86
CA ALA A 24 -13.08 -5.42 6.99
C ALA A 24 -12.36 -4.72 8.14
N GLY A 25 -11.31 -3.92 7.86
CA GLY A 25 -10.59 -3.14 8.87
C GLY A 25 -11.48 -2.13 9.60
N ILE A 26 -12.33 -1.40 8.87
CA ILE A 26 -13.30 -0.46 9.46
C ILE A 26 -14.30 -1.21 10.34
N ALA A 27 -14.81 -2.37 9.89
CA ALA A 27 -15.72 -3.19 10.68
C ALA A 27 -15.05 -3.68 11.98
N MET A 28 -13.78 -4.09 11.92
CA MET A 28 -13.00 -4.48 13.11
C MET A 28 -12.81 -3.32 14.08
N ILE A 29 -12.50 -2.11 13.60
CA ILE A 29 -12.38 -0.91 14.43
C ILE A 29 -13.72 -0.58 15.09
N MET A 30 -14.81 -0.54 14.31
CA MET A 30 -16.14 -0.28 14.85
C MET A 30 -16.56 -1.30 15.91
N TYR A 31 -16.32 -2.58 15.64
CA TYR A 31 -16.62 -3.66 16.59
C TYR A 31 -15.78 -3.53 17.87
N SER A 32 -14.49 -3.20 17.74
CA SER A 32 -13.61 -3.00 18.90
C SER A 32 -14.02 -1.80 19.74
N LEU A 33 -14.40 -0.68 19.11
CA LEU A 33 -14.91 0.50 19.81
C LEU A 33 -16.23 0.20 20.52
N TRP A 34 -17.11 -0.59 19.90
CA TRP A 34 -18.34 -1.06 20.53
C TRP A 34 -18.04 -1.95 21.74
N MET A 35 -17.15 -2.94 21.59
CA MET A 35 -16.69 -3.80 22.68
C MET A 35 -16.06 -3.00 23.82
N PHE A 36 -15.24 -2.00 23.52
CA PHE A 36 -14.63 -1.12 24.51
C PHE A 36 -15.68 -0.37 25.33
N ARG A 37 -16.72 0.16 24.67
CA ARG A 37 -17.86 0.81 25.36
C ARG A 37 -18.67 -0.16 26.22
N VAL A 38 -18.81 -1.41 25.80
CA VAL A 38 -19.47 -2.45 26.60
C VAL A 38 -18.62 -2.79 27.81
N TRP A 39 -17.33 -3.01 27.62
CA TRP A 39 -16.36 -3.28 28.69
C TRP A 39 -16.34 -2.15 29.72
N GLU A 40 -16.28 -0.90 29.28
CA GLU A 40 -16.31 0.29 30.13
C GLU A 40 -17.55 0.36 31.03
N LYS A 41 -18.72 -0.10 30.55
CA LYS A 41 -19.96 -0.12 31.33
C LYS A 41 -20.02 -1.20 32.40
N HIS A 42 -19.31 -2.32 32.21
CA HIS A 42 -19.39 -3.49 33.09
C HIS A 42 -18.29 -3.53 34.15
N MET A 43 -17.30 -2.63 34.09
CA MET A 43 -16.23 -2.55 35.09
C MET A 43 -16.77 -2.04 36.44
N PRO A 44 -16.86 -2.89 37.48
CA PRO A 44 -17.35 -2.49 38.78
C PRO A 44 -16.32 -1.57 39.45
N GLY A 45 -16.73 -0.34 39.76
CA GLY A 45 -15.89 0.56 40.57
C GLY A 45 -14.97 1.48 39.79
N ARG A 46 -15.44 2.07 38.68
CA ARG A 46 -14.83 3.30 38.16
C ARG A 46 -14.90 4.39 39.25
N ARG A 47 -13.91 4.42 40.13
CA ARG A 47 -13.53 5.66 40.80
C ARG A 47 -13.13 6.61 39.68
N PRO A 48 -13.61 7.86 39.66
CA PRO A 48 -13.15 8.86 38.71
C PRO A 48 -11.70 9.23 39.07
N GLY A 49 -10.76 8.33 38.77
CA GLY A 49 -9.33 8.60 38.77
C GLY A 49 -8.93 9.16 37.41
N PRO A 50 -7.93 10.04 37.34
CA PRO A 50 -7.48 10.62 36.08
C PRO A 50 -6.73 9.54 35.28
N SER A 51 -7.43 8.85 34.39
CA SER A 51 -6.77 8.11 33.30
C SER A 51 -6.06 9.16 32.42
N PRO A 52 -4.74 9.08 32.20
CA PRO A 52 -3.98 10.07 31.42
C PRO A 52 -4.52 10.23 29.99
N LEU A 53 -5.16 9.18 29.46
CA LEU A 53 -5.77 9.12 28.14
C LEU A 53 -7.03 8.22 28.16
N PRO A 54 -8.04 8.46 27.28
CA PRO A 54 -9.32 7.72 27.28
C PRO A 54 -9.21 6.21 27.01
N PHE A 55 -8.06 5.76 26.52
CA PHE A 55 -7.85 4.41 26.00
C PHE A 55 -7.02 3.51 26.91
N PHE A 56 -6.50 4.00 28.04
CA PHE A 56 -5.69 3.19 28.95
C PHE A 56 -6.49 2.75 30.18
N PRO A 57 -6.43 1.47 30.57
CA PRO A 57 -7.07 0.99 31.78
C PRO A 57 -6.38 1.59 33.02
N PRO A 58 -7.11 1.79 34.13
CA PRO A 58 -6.51 2.03 35.46
C PRO A 58 -5.54 0.90 35.85
N GLU A 59 -4.55 1.16 36.71
CA GLU A 59 -3.57 0.14 37.14
C GLU A 59 -4.21 -1.12 37.76
N ASP A 60 -5.40 -0.98 38.37
CA ASP A 60 -6.13 -2.07 39.03
C ASP A 60 -7.10 -2.85 38.10
N ALA A 61 -7.16 -2.48 36.81
CA ALA A 61 -8.11 -3.05 35.86
C ALA A 61 -7.45 -4.13 34.98
N PRO A 62 -8.09 -5.30 34.77
CA PRO A 62 -7.59 -6.28 33.81
C PRO A 62 -7.52 -5.66 32.42
N ILE A 63 -6.35 -5.75 31.79
CA ILE A 63 -6.10 -5.19 30.46
C ILE A 63 -6.97 -5.97 29.46
N PRO A 64 -7.91 -5.31 28.73
CA PRO A 64 -8.76 -5.97 27.74
C PRO A 64 -7.96 -6.24 26.46
N TRP A 65 -6.98 -7.14 26.56
CA TRP A 65 -6.01 -7.43 25.51
C TRP A 65 -6.69 -7.76 24.17
N PHE A 66 -7.77 -8.55 24.19
CA PHE A 66 -8.53 -8.93 22.99
C PHE A 66 -9.14 -7.74 22.25
N ILE A 67 -9.61 -6.71 22.98
CA ILE A 67 -10.17 -5.50 22.38
C ILE A 67 -9.05 -4.72 21.68
N TYR A 68 -7.88 -4.59 22.32
CA TYR A 68 -6.74 -3.91 21.72
C TYR A 68 -6.14 -4.65 20.53
N THR A 69 -6.12 -6.00 20.55
CA THR A 69 -5.61 -6.78 19.41
C THR A 69 -6.50 -6.61 18.19
N ILE A 70 -7.83 -6.68 18.33
CA ILE A 70 -8.74 -6.45 17.19
C ILE A 70 -8.67 -5.01 16.72
N LEU A 71 -8.59 -4.04 17.64
CA LEU A 71 -8.46 -2.63 17.28
C LEU A 71 -7.17 -2.35 16.52
N GLY A 72 -6.03 -2.82 17.04
CA GLY A 72 -4.72 -2.67 16.41
C GLY A 72 -4.64 -3.35 15.06
N LEU A 73 -5.18 -4.56 14.92
CA LEU A 73 -5.26 -5.27 13.64
C LEU A 73 -6.11 -4.49 12.64
N GLY A 74 -7.28 -3.99 13.04
CA GLY A 74 -8.14 -3.16 12.19
C GLY A 74 -7.47 -1.87 11.72
N ILE A 75 -6.75 -1.16 12.60
CA ILE A 75 -5.98 0.04 12.26
C ILE A 75 -4.87 -0.29 11.24
N THR A 76 -4.10 -1.36 11.47
CA THR A 76 -3.07 -1.81 10.55
C THR A 76 -3.63 -2.15 9.17
N LEU A 77 -4.77 -2.86 9.10
CA LEU A 77 -5.44 -3.16 7.84
C LEU A 77 -5.86 -1.88 7.10
N CYS A 78 -6.40 -0.88 7.81
CA CYS A 78 -6.72 0.42 7.22
C CYS A 78 -5.49 1.12 6.64
N PHE A 79 -4.36 1.14 7.35
CA PHE A 79 -3.12 1.71 6.84
C PHE A 79 -2.63 1.02 5.57
N ILE A 80 -2.69 -0.32 5.55
CA ILE A 80 -2.29 -1.13 4.40
C ILE A 80 -3.20 -0.85 3.21
N THR A 81 -4.52 -0.83 3.41
CA THR A 81 -5.49 -0.50 2.37
C THR A 81 -5.27 0.90 1.80
N CYS A 82 -5.09 1.92 2.65
CA CYS A 82 -4.82 3.29 2.20
C CYS A 82 -3.54 3.33 1.34
N SER A 83 -2.47 2.68 1.78
CA SER A 83 -1.23 2.59 1.01
C SER A 83 -1.43 1.84 -0.32
N GLY A 84 -2.26 0.79 -0.35
CA GLY A 84 -2.60 0.02 -1.55
C GLY A 84 -3.39 0.82 -2.57
N HIS A 85 -4.37 1.63 -2.13
CA HIS A 85 -5.09 2.55 -3.03
C HIS A 85 -4.15 3.60 -3.62
N ILE A 86 -3.30 4.22 -2.81
CA ILE A 86 -2.30 5.19 -3.27
C ILE A 86 -1.31 4.53 -4.24
N ALA A 87 -0.85 3.31 -3.95
CA ALA A 87 0.03 2.55 -4.82
C ALA A 87 -0.62 2.22 -6.17
N ALA A 88 -1.89 1.81 -6.16
CA ALA A 88 -2.64 1.53 -7.37
C ALA A 88 -2.90 2.79 -8.21
N GLU A 89 -3.08 3.97 -7.60
CA GLU A 89 -3.35 5.22 -8.33
C GLU A 89 -2.11 5.90 -8.86
N THR A 90 -1.08 6.03 -8.02
CA THR A 90 0.13 6.75 -8.39
C THR A 90 0.99 5.97 -9.38
N VAL A 91 0.91 4.63 -9.36
CA VAL A 91 1.82 3.70 -10.06
C VAL A 91 3.29 4.16 -9.91
N ASN A 92 3.59 4.77 -8.76
CA ASN A 92 4.91 5.21 -8.38
C ASN A 92 5.65 4.01 -7.78
N GLY A 93 6.87 3.75 -8.24
CA GLY A 93 7.67 2.62 -7.76
C GLY A 93 7.88 2.64 -6.24
N CYS A 94 7.99 3.83 -5.63
CA CYS A 94 8.16 3.99 -4.19
C CYS A 94 6.90 3.60 -3.40
N CYS A 95 5.72 4.11 -3.77
CA CYS A 95 4.45 3.80 -3.09
C CYS A 95 4.11 2.31 -3.21
N LEU A 96 4.36 1.72 -4.37
CA LEU A 96 4.14 0.30 -4.62
C LEU A 96 5.11 -0.58 -3.82
N TYR A 97 6.37 -0.15 -3.64
CA TYR A 97 7.31 -0.81 -2.75
C TYR A 97 6.89 -0.75 -1.28
N ILE A 98 6.49 0.43 -0.80
CA ILE A 98 5.98 0.60 0.58
C ILE A 98 4.80 -0.34 0.84
N TYR A 99 3.83 -0.40 -0.08
CA TYR A 99 2.71 -1.32 0.01
C TYR A 99 3.16 -2.79 0.06
N MET A 100 4.04 -3.22 -0.85
CA MET A 100 4.57 -4.59 -0.87
C MET A 100 5.32 -4.94 0.42
N VAL A 101 6.09 -4.01 0.99
CA VAL A 101 6.76 -4.20 2.29
C VAL A 101 5.73 -4.42 3.39
N PHE A 102 4.67 -3.62 3.47
CA PHE A 102 3.65 -3.83 4.50
C PHE A 102 2.93 -5.17 4.36
N VAL A 103 2.55 -5.58 3.14
CA VAL A 103 1.92 -6.89 2.91
C VAL A 103 2.90 -8.02 3.24
N PHE A 104 4.18 -7.88 2.88
CA PHE A 104 5.20 -8.85 3.25
C PHE A 104 5.39 -8.96 4.77
N LEU A 105 5.38 -7.84 5.50
CA LEU A 105 5.44 -7.83 6.96
C LEU A 105 4.23 -8.54 7.58
N LEU A 106 3.03 -8.43 6.99
CA LEU A 106 1.87 -9.22 7.43
C LEU A 106 2.10 -10.72 7.22
N VAL A 107 2.60 -11.13 6.06
CA VAL A 107 2.92 -12.55 5.78
C VAL A 107 3.95 -13.09 6.79
N VAL A 108 4.99 -12.30 7.09
CA VAL A 108 6.00 -12.69 8.09
C VAL A 108 5.40 -12.78 9.48
N LEU A 109 4.54 -11.83 9.88
CA LEU A 109 3.85 -11.86 11.15
C LEU A 109 2.94 -13.09 11.27
N GLU A 110 2.15 -13.39 10.23
CA GLU A 110 1.30 -14.58 10.17
C GLU A 110 2.11 -15.87 10.25
N ALA A 111 3.23 -15.95 9.54
CA ALA A 111 4.13 -17.09 9.59
C ALA A 111 4.76 -17.24 10.98
N ALA A 112 5.17 -16.13 11.62
CA ALA A 112 5.73 -16.14 12.97
C ALA A 112 4.70 -16.64 13.99
N VAL A 113 3.48 -16.11 13.99
CA VAL A 113 2.38 -16.56 14.86
C VAL A 113 2.04 -18.03 14.60
N THR A 114 1.99 -18.45 13.33
CA THR A 114 1.71 -19.84 12.99
C THR A 114 2.80 -20.77 13.53
N VAL A 115 4.07 -20.45 13.28
CA VAL A 115 5.21 -21.24 13.76
C VAL A 115 5.24 -21.29 15.28
N ASP A 116 4.97 -20.17 15.95
CA ASP A 116 4.91 -20.08 17.41
C ASP A 116 3.82 -21.01 17.98
N VAL A 117 2.59 -20.93 17.47
CA VAL A 117 1.47 -21.81 17.87
C VAL A 117 1.78 -23.29 17.58
N PHE A 118 2.49 -23.61 16.50
CA PHE A 118 2.84 -25.00 16.16
C PHE A 118 4.00 -25.57 16.99
N LEU A 119 4.98 -24.76 17.39
CA LEU A 119 6.15 -25.20 18.15
C LEU A 119 5.94 -25.13 19.66
N ASN A 120 5.18 -24.14 20.14
CA ASN A 120 4.92 -23.96 21.55
C ASN A 120 3.74 -24.83 21.98
N LYS A 121 4.02 -25.98 22.62
CA LYS A 121 2.98 -26.87 23.17
C LYS A 121 2.10 -26.20 24.23
N ASN A 122 2.59 -25.12 24.84
CA ASN A 122 1.94 -24.38 25.92
C ASN A 122 1.56 -22.95 25.50
N TRP A 123 1.40 -22.67 24.19
CA TRP A 123 1.01 -21.34 23.68
C TRP A 123 -0.24 -20.74 24.35
N GLU A 124 -1.07 -21.60 24.92
CA GLU A 124 -2.29 -21.22 25.65
C GLU A 124 -1.99 -20.52 26.98
N GLU A 125 -0.84 -20.79 27.59
CA GLU A 125 -0.39 -20.19 28.86
C GLU A 125 0.06 -18.73 28.70
N ASP A 126 0.29 -18.27 27.46
CA ASP A 126 0.68 -16.89 27.16
C ASP A 126 -0.49 -15.90 27.24
N PHE A 127 -1.73 -16.39 27.26
CA PHE A 127 -2.91 -15.54 27.44
C PHE A 127 -3.17 -15.29 28.93
N PRO A 128 -3.54 -14.05 29.31
CA PRO A 128 -3.95 -13.77 30.68
C PRO A 128 -5.25 -14.52 31.02
N ASP A 129 -5.40 -14.91 32.28
CA ASP A 129 -6.55 -15.69 32.77
C ASP A 129 -7.89 -15.06 32.38
N ASP A 130 -8.71 -15.82 31.65
CA ASP A 130 -10.06 -15.41 31.27
C ASP A 130 -11.08 -15.77 32.37
N SER A 131 -11.40 -14.79 33.22
CA SER A 131 -12.46 -14.92 34.22
C SER A 131 -13.88 -15.12 33.65
N THR A 132 -14.10 -14.87 32.36
CA THR A 132 -15.44 -14.97 31.73
C THR A 132 -15.77 -16.35 31.18
N GLY A 133 -14.77 -17.22 30.99
CA GLY A 133 -14.93 -18.54 30.37
C GLY A 133 -15.33 -18.50 28.89
N ASN A 134 -15.35 -17.32 28.25
CA ASN A 134 -15.69 -17.19 26.83
C ASN A 134 -14.56 -17.69 25.93
N PHE A 135 -13.31 -17.61 26.39
CA PHE A 135 -12.15 -18.11 25.67
C PHE A 135 -12.23 -19.62 25.43
N ASP A 136 -12.70 -20.39 26.42
CA ASP A 136 -12.89 -21.84 26.29
C ASP A 136 -13.93 -22.19 25.22
N VAL A 137 -14.97 -21.36 25.06
CA VAL A 137 -15.98 -21.53 24.01
C VAL A 137 -15.36 -21.32 22.63
N ILE A 138 -14.54 -20.26 22.47
CA ILE A 138 -13.83 -19.99 21.21
C ILE A 138 -12.85 -21.12 20.89
N LYS A 139 -12.09 -21.58 21.87
CA LYS A 139 -11.13 -22.68 21.72
C LYS A 139 -11.83 -23.96 21.28
N LYS A 140 -12.97 -24.29 21.90
CA LYS A 140 -13.79 -25.44 21.51
C LYS A 140 -14.28 -25.31 20.06
N PHE A 141 -14.79 -24.13 19.68
CA PHE A 141 -15.21 -23.86 18.32
C PHE A 141 -14.08 -24.04 17.29
N VAL A 142 -12.89 -23.48 17.55
CA VAL A 142 -11.72 -23.62 16.67
C VAL A 142 -11.30 -25.09 16.54
N LYS A 143 -11.33 -25.85 17.64
CA LYS A 143 -10.98 -27.28 17.63
C LYS A 143 -11.99 -28.12 16.85
N GLU A 144 -13.27 -27.82 16.98
CA GLU A 144 -14.36 -28.50 16.25
C GLU A 144 -14.35 -28.16 14.75
N HIS A 145 -13.93 -26.94 14.38
CA HIS A 145 -13.94 -26.45 13.00
C HIS A 145 -12.53 -26.18 12.45
N PHE A 146 -11.53 -26.93 12.91
CA PHE A 146 -10.13 -26.66 12.58
C PHE A 146 -9.86 -26.62 11.06
N ASP A 147 -10.49 -27.51 10.29
CA ASP A 147 -10.35 -27.50 8.83
C ASP A 147 -10.83 -26.20 8.21
N LEU A 148 -11.95 -25.64 8.67
CA LEU A 148 -12.45 -24.34 8.20
C LEU A 148 -11.45 -23.23 8.54
N CYS A 149 -10.95 -23.18 9.78
CA CYS A 149 -9.96 -22.20 10.21
C CYS A 149 -8.68 -22.27 9.37
N LYS A 150 -8.22 -23.48 9.03
CA LYS A 150 -7.07 -23.69 8.13
C LYS A 150 -7.33 -23.16 6.73
N TRP A 151 -8.49 -23.44 6.14
CA TRP A 151 -8.84 -22.91 4.81
C TRP A 151 -8.98 -21.39 4.81
N ILE A 152 -9.52 -20.80 5.88
CA ILE A 152 -9.58 -19.35 6.05
C ILE A 152 -8.16 -18.78 6.08
N GLY A 153 -7.27 -19.32 6.93
CA GLY A 153 -5.87 -18.89 7.00
C GLY A 153 -5.15 -19.01 5.65
N LEU A 154 -5.30 -20.14 4.96
CA LEU A 154 -4.73 -20.32 3.62
C LEU A 154 -5.26 -19.30 2.61
N SER A 155 -6.56 -18.96 2.68
CA SER A 155 -7.16 -17.95 1.81
C SER A 155 -6.59 -16.56 2.05
N VAL A 156 -6.32 -16.20 3.31
CA VAL A 156 -5.71 -14.91 3.67
C VAL A 156 -4.32 -14.80 3.06
N VAL A 157 -3.47 -15.81 3.27
CA VAL A 157 -2.12 -15.86 2.69
C VAL A 157 -2.17 -15.83 1.16
N ALA A 158 -3.13 -16.53 0.54
CA ALA A 158 -3.31 -16.51 -0.91
C ALA A 158 -3.69 -15.12 -1.44
N VAL A 159 -4.57 -14.39 -0.75
CA VAL A 159 -4.95 -13.01 -1.12
C VAL A 159 -3.77 -12.04 -0.95
N GLN A 160 -2.94 -12.22 0.07
CA GLN A 160 -1.72 -11.43 0.26
C GLN A 160 -0.69 -11.70 -0.84
N ALA A 161 -0.46 -12.97 -1.18
CA ALA A 161 0.42 -13.36 -2.28
C ALA A 161 -0.08 -12.81 -3.63
N LEU A 162 -1.39 -12.88 -3.89
CA LEU A 162 -2.00 -12.30 -5.07
C LEU A 162 -1.83 -10.77 -5.10
N SER A 163 -2.00 -10.08 -3.98
CA SER A 163 -1.79 -8.63 -3.87
C SER A 163 -0.36 -8.22 -4.20
N ILE A 164 0.64 -8.98 -3.72
CA ILE A 164 2.06 -8.77 -4.06
C ILE A 164 2.28 -9.03 -5.55
N LEU A 165 1.74 -10.12 -6.10
CA LEU A 165 1.86 -10.46 -7.52
C LEU A 165 1.26 -9.37 -8.42
N LEU A 166 0.05 -8.89 -8.12
CA LEU A 166 -0.60 -7.81 -8.85
C LEU A 166 0.22 -6.51 -8.80
N SER A 167 0.81 -6.20 -7.64
CA SER A 167 1.70 -5.07 -7.48
C SER A 167 2.96 -5.22 -8.36
N MET A 168 3.58 -6.39 -8.35
CA MET A 168 4.75 -6.69 -9.17
C MET A 168 4.45 -6.57 -10.67
N ILE A 169 3.31 -7.08 -11.13
CA ILE A 169 2.85 -6.94 -12.51
C ILE A 169 2.62 -5.46 -12.85
N LEU A 170 1.95 -4.72 -11.97
CA LEU A 170 1.69 -3.28 -12.18
C LEU A 170 3.00 -2.48 -12.27
N LYS A 171 4.01 -2.84 -11.46
CA LYS A 171 5.37 -2.28 -11.55
C LYS A 171 6.07 -2.65 -12.86
N ALA A 172 5.96 -3.91 -13.30
CA ALA A 172 6.57 -4.39 -14.54
C ALA A 172 5.95 -3.79 -15.80
N LEU A 173 4.65 -3.47 -15.78
CA LEU A 173 3.96 -2.78 -16.87
C LEU A 173 4.45 -1.33 -17.06
N GLY A 174 5.22 -0.77 -16.11
CA GLY A 174 5.84 0.56 -16.17
C GLY A 174 4.81 1.70 -16.19
N PRO A 175 5.19 2.98 -16.05
CA PRO A 175 4.28 4.11 -16.24
C PRO A 175 3.90 4.25 -17.73
N HIS A 176 2.60 4.38 -18.05
CA HIS A 176 2.16 4.67 -19.42
C HIS A 176 2.34 6.17 -19.67
N ARG A 177 3.08 6.53 -20.73
CA ARG A 177 3.30 7.92 -21.19
C ARG A 177 2.05 8.58 -21.80
N GLU A 178 0.89 7.95 -21.73
CA GLU A 178 -0.29 8.34 -22.53
C GLU A 178 -1.20 9.40 -21.87
N THR A 179 -0.93 9.86 -20.65
CA THR A 179 -1.75 10.94 -20.04
C THR A 179 -1.36 12.34 -20.54
N TYR A 180 -0.31 12.50 -21.34
CA TYR A 180 0.17 13.81 -21.82
C TYR A 180 -0.09 14.12 -23.30
N TYR A 181 -0.75 13.23 -24.06
CA TYR A 181 -0.90 13.40 -25.53
C TYR A 181 -2.34 13.31 -26.06
N HIS A 182 -3.34 13.65 -25.24
CA HIS A 182 -4.70 13.91 -25.74
C HIS A 182 -5.39 15.03 -24.97
N SER A 183 -4.81 16.22 -25.06
CA SER A 183 -5.54 17.48 -24.85
C SER A 183 -5.06 18.46 -25.91
N ASP A 184 -5.68 18.39 -27.09
CA ASP A 184 -5.60 19.41 -28.13
C ASP A 184 -6.34 20.66 -27.66
N ASP A 185 -5.79 21.34 -26.65
CA ASP A 185 -6.15 22.73 -26.34
C ASP A 185 -4.86 23.51 -26.17
N ASP A 186 -4.68 24.49 -27.06
CA ASP A 186 -3.63 25.48 -27.08
C ASP A 186 -3.42 26.10 -25.69
N TYR A 187 -2.40 25.65 -24.97
CA TYR A 187 -1.83 26.41 -23.86
C TYR A 187 -0.30 26.35 -23.92
N ILE A 188 0.28 27.49 -24.30
CA ILE A 188 1.72 27.75 -24.35
C ILE A 188 2.36 27.33 -23.01
N PRO A 189 3.36 26.42 -22.99
CA PRO A 189 4.10 26.14 -21.78
C PRO A 189 5.23 27.17 -21.65
N ASP A 190 4.96 28.28 -20.99
CA ASP A 190 6.02 29.18 -20.52
C ASP A 190 6.65 28.59 -19.25
N ARG A 191 7.42 27.51 -19.42
CA ARG A 191 8.37 26.98 -18.43
C ARG A 191 9.65 26.51 -19.12
N VAL A 192 10.47 27.51 -19.44
CA VAL A 192 11.94 27.51 -19.46
C VAL A 192 12.62 26.15 -19.16
N PRO A 193 13.30 25.53 -20.14
CA PRO A 193 14.29 24.50 -19.87
C PRO A 193 15.58 25.17 -19.40
N LEU A 194 15.86 25.10 -18.10
CA LEU A 194 17.17 25.45 -17.57
C LEU A 194 18.21 24.44 -18.06
N LEU A 195 18.99 24.89 -19.05
CA LEU A 195 20.31 24.41 -19.42
C LEU A 195 20.39 22.97 -20.00
N LYS A 196 20.11 22.84 -21.30
CA LYS A 196 20.76 21.81 -22.11
C LYS A 196 21.44 22.48 -23.30
N ASN A 197 22.76 22.51 -23.24
CA ASN A 197 23.68 23.11 -24.21
C ASN A 197 23.27 22.78 -25.65
N TYR A 198 22.82 23.80 -26.37
CA TYR A 198 22.61 23.77 -27.81
C TYR A 198 23.95 24.06 -28.48
N VAL A 199 24.52 23.07 -29.16
CA VAL A 199 25.62 23.27 -30.12
C VAL A 199 24.95 23.47 -31.48
N PRO A 200 25.02 24.65 -32.12
CA PRO A 200 24.46 24.81 -33.46
C PRO A 200 25.31 24.02 -34.46
N GLN A 201 24.71 22.97 -35.07
CA GLN A 201 25.22 22.43 -36.33
C GLN A 201 24.91 23.45 -37.43
N THR A 202 25.93 24.10 -37.98
CA THR A 202 25.82 24.93 -39.18
C THR A 202 25.62 24.03 -40.39
N SER A 203 24.38 23.94 -40.89
CA SER A 203 24.09 23.48 -42.25
C SER A 203 23.39 24.59 -43.02
N TYR A 204 24.12 25.28 -43.90
CA TYR A 204 23.53 26.05 -44.99
C TYR A 204 24.15 25.60 -46.31
N VAL A 205 23.31 25.05 -47.17
CA VAL A 205 23.49 24.81 -48.61
C VAL A 205 22.20 25.41 -49.18
N VAL A 206 22.23 26.44 -50.03
CA VAL A 206 22.39 26.38 -51.49
C VAL A 206 22.52 27.82 -51.99
N GLY A 207 23.43 28.06 -52.95
CA GLY A 207 23.45 29.28 -53.75
C GLY A 207 24.66 29.30 -54.69
N ASN A 208 24.62 28.52 -55.76
CA ASN A 208 25.56 28.68 -56.88
C ASN A 208 25.19 29.93 -57.68
N PRO A 209 26.18 30.71 -58.13
CA PRO A 209 26.29 30.85 -59.58
C PRO A 209 27.71 30.60 -60.11
N VAL A 210 27.72 29.94 -61.26
CA VAL A 210 28.84 29.71 -62.17
C VAL A 210 29.28 31.02 -62.84
N HIS A 211 30.60 31.26 -62.94
CA HIS A 211 31.40 32.03 -63.93
C HIS A 211 32.61 32.66 -63.19
N GLY A 212 33.89 32.55 -63.59
CA GLY A 212 34.59 31.98 -64.74
C GLY A 212 36.10 31.90 -64.43
N PRO A 213 36.96 31.45 -65.36
CA PRO A 213 38.35 31.11 -65.08
C PRO A 213 39.37 32.21 -65.42
N ASN A 214 40.46 32.25 -64.64
CA ASN A 214 41.85 32.69 -64.91
C ASN A 214 42.14 34.08 -65.52
N GLY A 215 43.15 34.75 -64.95
CA GLY A 215 44.06 35.65 -65.68
C GLY A 215 44.33 36.99 -65.00
N ASP A 216 45.52 37.07 -64.39
CA ASP A 216 46.45 38.21 -64.34
C ASP A 216 45.90 39.65 -64.43
N THR A 217 46.18 40.48 -63.42
CA THR A 217 47.20 41.55 -63.52
C THR A 217 47.09 42.54 -62.36
N TRP A 218 48.25 42.80 -61.76
CA TRP A 218 48.53 43.90 -60.85
C TRP A 218 48.32 45.25 -61.53
N ASN A 219 47.89 46.27 -60.78
CA ASN A 219 48.59 47.56 -60.72
C ASN A 219 48.04 48.48 -59.62
N ILE A 220 48.95 48.86 -58.73
CA ILE A 220 48.86 49.97 -57.78
C ILE A 220 49.18 51.26 -58.54
N ARG A 221 48.40 52.33 -58.33
CA ARG A 221 48.95 53.69 -58.36
C ARG A 221 48.11 54.69 -57.55
N LYS A 222 48.81 55.28 -56.56
CA LYS A 222 48.61 56.55 -55.83
C LYS A 222 47.19 56.97 -55.45
#